data_AF-A0AAD8JS95-F1
#
_entry.id   AF-A0AAD8JS95-F1
#
_cell.length_a   1.000
_cell.length_b   1.000
_cell.length_c   1.000
_cell.angle_alpha   90.00
_cell.angle_beta   90.00
_cell.angle_gamma   90.00
#
_symmetry.space_group_name_H-M   'P 1'
#
loop_
_entity.id
_entity.type
_entity.pdbx_description
1 polymer ?
#
loop_
_entity_poly.entity_id
_entity_poly.type
_entity_poly.pdbx_seq_one_letter_code
_entity_poly.pdbx_strand_id
1 'polypeptide(L)'
;MCPLLLTGLHACGDLSVTMLRAFLESKEVKAVVSIGCCYNLLSEEEDNALSGFPISRGVTSMGLHLGRNSRDLACQSADRWKIMEKDASLHNFELHAFRAAFQMLLSRHFPETLTGSPTIGRQGKALRRQQQSSKINGLATNGFSCKPDSTSGKDVPIDTCSLFKKFSQSGLHRLNLNQYHNIDFAGIWKEAEPFVGLIGPYWSLRAALGPVLETLILLDRLLFLQEQGDSVEAVMLPIFNPNISPRNVALIAKKI
;
A
#
# COMPACT_ATOMS: atom_id res chain seq x y z
N MET A 1 -29.68 -10.54 -29.70
CA MET A 1 -29.16 -10.06 -28.40
C MET A 1 -28.05 -9.05 -28.66
N CYS A 2 -27.93 -8.02 -27.82
CA CYS A 2 -26.85 -7.02 -27.91
C CYS A 2 -25.58 -7.59 -27.24
N PRO A 3 -24.42 -7.60 -27.90
CA PRO A 3 -23.17 -8.06 -27.29
C PRO A 3 -22.74 -7.13 -26.15
N LEU A 4 -22.35 -7.71 -25.01
CA LEU A 4 -21.90 -6.95 -23.85
C LEU A 4 -20.38 -6.98 -23.72
N LEU A 5 -19.82 -5.83 -23.35
CA LEU A 5 -18.43 -5.67 -22.91
C LEU A 5 -18.43 -5.40 -21.41
N LEU A 6 -17.72 -6.24 -20.66
CA LEU A 6 -17.54 -6.05 -19.22
C LEU A 6 -16.24 -5.27 -18.95
N THR A 7 -16.33 -4.10 -18.31
CA THR A 7 -15.16 -3.24 -18.07
C THR A 7 -15.00 -2.93 -16.59
N GLY A 8 -13.78 -3.07 -16.08
CA GLY A 8 -13.41 -2.73 -14.70
C GLY A 8 -12.06 -2.04 -14.68
N LEU A 9 -12.05 -0.73 -14.43
CA LEU A 9 -10.83 0.09 -14.43
C LEU A 9 -10.08 0.06 -13.10
N HIS A 10 -10.77 -0.35 -12.04
CA HIS A 10 -10.23 -0.59 -10.70
C HIS A 10 -11.03 -1.73 -10.05
N ALA A 11 -10.98 -2.91 -10.66
CA ALA A 11 -11.61 -4.10 -10.12
C ALA A 11 -10.80 -4.59 -8.91
N CYS A 12 -11.21 -4.18 -7.71
CA CYS A 12 -10.45 -4.41 -6.48
C CYS A 12 -10.82 -5.76 -5.84
N GLY A 13 -9.82 -6.48 -5.32
CA GLY A 13 -9.99 -7.80 -4.73
C GLY A 13 -10.68 -8.78 -5.68
N ASP A 14 -11.56 -9.60 -5.12
CA ASP A 14 -12.24 -10.69 -5.83
C ASP A 14 -13.17 -10.20 -6.95
N LEU A 15 -13.57 -8.93 -6.97
CA LEU A 15 -14.33 -8.36 -8.10
C LEU A 15 -13.61 -8.60 -9.43
N SER A 16 -12.28 -8.46 -9.44
CA SER A 16 -11.48 -8.73 -10.64
C SER A 16 -11.55 -10.18 -11.10
N VAL A 17 -11.68 -11.13 -10.18
CA VAL A 17 -11.82 -12.57 -10.48
C VAL A 17 -13.24 -12.89 -10.93
N THR A 18 -14.24 -12.40 -10.20
CA THR A 18 -15.66 -12.57 -10.52
C THR A 18 -15.98 -12.05 -11.92
N MET A 19 -15.39 -10.93 -12.32
CA MET A 19 -15.55 -10.41 -13.69
C MET A 19 -15.03 -11.38 -14.76
N LEU A 20 -13.88 -12.02 -14.55
CA LEU A 20 -13.33 -12.98 -15.51
C LEU A 20 -14.18 -14.25 -15.58
N ARG A 21 -14.66 -14.75 -14.43
CA ARG A 21 -15.58 -15.90 -14.38
C ARG A 21 -16.91 -15.60 -15.07
N ALA A 22 -17.52 -14.45 -14.76
CA ALA A 22 -18.75 -14.01 -15.41
C ALA A 22 -18.59 -13.82 -16.92
N PHE A 23 -17.44 -13.32 -17.37
CA PHE A 23 -17.11 -13.27 -18.80
C PHE A 23 -17.13 -14.65 -19.42
N LEU A 24 -16.53 -15.68 -18.81
CA LEU A 24 -16.53 -17.03 -19.36
C LEU A 24 -17.92 -17.69 -19.32
N GLU A 25 -18.64 -17.52 -18.22
CA GLU A 25 -19.94 -18.17 -17.97
C GLU A 25 -21.10 -17.58 -18.81
N SER A 26 -21.13 -16.25 -19.02
CA SER A 26 -22.22 -15.60 -19.77
C SER A 26 -22.00 -15.61 -21.28
N LYS A 27 -22.97 -16.07 -22.06
CA LYS A 27 -22.90 -16.08 -23.53
C LYS A 27 -23.08 -14.68 -24.14
N GLU A 28 -23.73 -13.78 -23.40
CA GLU A 28 -24.02 -12.40 -23.77
C GLU A 28 -22.78 -11.50 -23.67
N VAL A 29 -21.90 -11.77 -22.69
CA VAL A 29 -20.63 -11.07 -22.55
C VAL A 29 -19.63 -11.61 -23.56
N LYS A 30 -19.30 -10.78 -24.56
CA LYS A 30 -18.39 -11.14 -25.67
C LYS A 30 -16.96 -10.70 -25.44
N ALA A 31 -16.74 -9.73 -24.56
CA ALA A 31 -15.40 -9.28 -24.20
C ALA A 31 -15.34 -8.77 -22.77
N VAL A 32 -14.13 -8.75 -22.21
CA VAL A 32 -13.82 -8.18 -20.89
C VAL A 32 -12.54 -7.35 -20.95
N VAL A 33 -12.54 -6.20 -20.26
CA VAL A 33 -11.37 -5.37 -20.00
C VAL A 33 -11.27 -5.18 -18.48
N SER A 34 -10.29 -5.82 -17.85
CA SER A 34 -10.13 -5.84 -16.40
C SER A 34 -8.77 -5.29 -15.97
N ILE A 35 -8.81 -4.32 -15.06
CA ILE A 35 -7.64 -3.66 -14.47
C ILE A 35 -7.75 -3.85 -12.95
N GLY A 36 -6.88 -4.69 -12.40
CA GLY A 36 -6.82 -4.99 -10.97
C GLY A 36 -6.20 -3.85 -10.15
N CYS A 37 -6.54 -3.75 -8.85
CA CYS A 37 -6.00 -2.69 -7.98
C CYS A 37 -5.53 -3.14 -6.60
N CYS A 38 -6.44 -3.74 -5.83
CA CYS A 38 -6.24 -4.07 -4.41
C CYS A 38 -6.11 -5.59 -4.24
N TYR A 39 -4.96 -6.14 -4.62
CA TYR A 39 -4.70 -7.58 -4.51
C TYR A 39 -4.66 -8.08 -3.06
N ASN A 40 -4.36 -7.20 -2.11
CA ASN A 40 -4.44 -7.48 -0.67
C ASN A 40 -5.87 -7.77 -0.16
N LEU A 41 -6.88 -7.56 -1.00
CA LEU A 41 -8.30 -7.88 -0.72
C LEU A 41 -8.76 -9.15 -1.45
N LEU A 42 -7.84 -9.90 -2.07
CA LEU A 42 -8.17 -11.21 -2.62
C LEU A 42 -8.40 -12.21 -1.49
N SER A 43 -9.40 -13.08 -1.63
CA SER A 43 -9.67 -14.14 -0.67
C SER A 43 -8.48 -15.10 -0.52
N GLU A 44 -8.29 -15.65 0.69
CA GLU A 44 -7.35 -16.76 0.99
C GLU A 44 -8.21 -17.97 1.33
N GLU A 45 -8.78 -18.61 0.32
CA GLU A 45 -9.54 -19.83 0.51
C GLU A 45 -8.63 -21.04 0.25
N GLU A 46 -8.68 -22.04 1.13
CA GLU A 46 -8.03 -23.33 0.89
C GLU A 46 -8.68 -24.08 -0.27
N ASP A 47 -9.94 -23.75 -0.59
CA ASP A 47 -10.65 -24.25 -1.76
C ASP A 47 -10.38 -23.37 -2.99
N ASN A 48 -9.65 -23.93 -3.95
CA ASN A 48 -9.26 -23.30 -5.21
C ASN A 48 -10.46 -22.80 -6.05
N ALA A 49 -11.68 -23.30 -5.80
CA ALA A 49 -12.86 -22.84 -6.53
C ALA A 49 -13.24 -21.39 -6.19
N LEU A 50 -12.96 -20.93 -4.97
CA LEU A 50 -13.35 -19.62 -4.42
C LEU A 50 -12.15 -18.72 -4.09
N SER A 51 -10.93 -19.17 -4.36
CA SER A 51 -9.71 -18.40 -4.16
C SER A 51 -9.63 -17.20 -5.10
N GLY A 52 -9.10 -16.08 -4.58
CA GLY A 52 -8.77 -14.90 -5.38
C GLY A 52 -7.42 -15.00 -6.10
N PHE A 53 -6.57 -15.94 -5.67
CA PHE A 53 -5.32 -16.36 -6.32
C PHE A 53 -4.84 -17.69 -5.72
N PRO A 54 -4.30 -18.63 -6.51
CA PRO A 54 -4.35 -18.65 -7.98
C PRO A 54 -5.74 -19.04 -8.47
N ILE A 55 -6.08 -18.65 -9.70
CA ILE A 55 -7.33 -19.06 -10.36
C ILE A 55 -7.12 -19.90 -11.61
N SER A 56 -5.92 -19.90 -12.20
CA SER A 56 -5.57 -20.77 -13.32
C SER A 56 -5.21 -22.18 -12.86
N ARG A 57 -5.50 -23.18 -13.69
CA ARG A 57 -5.09 -24.57 -13.43
C ARG A 57 -3.58 -24.71 -13.45
N GLY A 58 -2.90 -23.99 -14.37
CA GLY A 58 -1.45 -23.99 -14.49
C GLY A 58 -0.75 -23.56 -13.21
N VAL A 59 -1.07 -22.37 -12.69
CA VAL A 59 -0.45 -21.86 -11.46
C VAL A 59 -0.85 -22.70 -10.24
N THR A 60 -2.10 -23.16 -10.19
CA THR A 60 -2.56 -24.08 -9.14
C THR A 60 -1.74 -25.37 -9.11
N SER A 61 -1.44 -25.96 -10.28
CA SER A 61 -0.66 -27.20 -10.37
C SER A 61 0.81 -27.05 -9.92
N MET A 62 1.35 -25.83 -9.96
CA MET A 62 2.68 -25.52 -9.46
C MET A 62 2.72 -25.32 -7.93
N GLY A 63 1.56 -25.29 -7.26
CA GLY A 63 1.47 -25.03 -5.82
C GLY A 63 1.92 -23.61 -5.42
N LEU A 64 1.84 -22.65 -6.34
CA LEU A 64 2.24 -21.27 -6.05
C LEU A 64 1.19 -20.59 -5.18
N HIS A 65 1.62 -20.11 -4.01
CA HIS A 65 0.76 -19.41 -3.05
C HIS A 65 1.28 -18.00 -2.77
N LEU A 66 0.39 -17.02 -2.74
CA LEU A 66 0.69 -15.64 -2.35
C LEU A 66 -0.18 -15.25 -1.15
N GLY A 67 0.40 -15.28 0.04
CA GLY A 67 -0.28 -14.80 1.25
C GLY A 67 -0.48 -13.29 1.25
N ARG A 68 -1.24 -12.80 2.24
CA ARG A 68 -1.67 -11.40 2.39
C ARG A 68 -0.55 -10.38 2.21
N ASN A 69 0.62 -10.62 2.81
CA ASN A 69 1.75 -9.69 2.74
C ASN A 69 2.29 -9.59 1.31
N SER A 70 2.47 -10.71 0.60
CA SER A 70 2.90 -10.70 -0.79
C SER A 70 1.91 -9.95 -1.69
N ARG A 71 0.60 -10.12 -1.44
CA ARG A 71 -0.44 -9.41 -2.20
C ARG A 71 -0.54 -7.93 -1.83
N ASP A 72 -0.21 -7.54 -0.60
CA ASP A 72 -0.02 -6.13 -0.23
C ASP A 72 1.24 -5.51 -0.88
N LEU A 73 2.30 -6.30 -1.06
CA LEU A 73 3.47 -5.86 -1.82
C LEU A 73 3.13 -5.68 -3.30
N ALA A 74 2.32 -6.56 -3.91
CA ALA A 74 1.79 -6.36 -5.25
C ALA A 74 0.98 -5.04 -5.36
N CYS A 75 0.43 -4.56 -4.24
CA CYS A 75 -0.24 -3.27 -4.20
C CYS A 75 0.71 -2.05 -4.18
N GLN A 76 2.03 -2.23 -4.13
CA GLN A 76 2.97 -1.10 -4.17
C GLN A 76 3.08 -0.50 -5.57
N SER A 77 3.53 0.75 -5.61
CA SER A 77 3.84 1.46 -6.84
C SER A 77 5.20 2.14 -6.69
N ALA A 78 6.21 1.54 -7.31
CA ALA A 78 7.56 2.09 -7.34
C ALA A 78 7.61 3.38 -8.18
N ASP A 79 6.87 3.46 -9.29
CA ASP A 79 6.92 4.60 -10.22
C ASP A 79 6.51 5.93 -9.57
N ARG A 80 5.62 5.91 -8.58
CA ARG A 80 5.26 7.13 -7.82
C ARG A 80 6.45 7.82 -7.15
N TRP A 81 7.56 7.12 -6.93
CA TRP A 81 8.75 7.70 -6.32
C TRP A 81 9.65 8.42 -7.31
N LYS A 82 9.63 8.03 -8.59
CA LYS A 82 10.39 8.73 -9.65
C LYS A 82 9.99 10.20 -9.76
N ILE A 83 8.74 10.50 -9.45
CA ILE A 83 8.16 11.85 -9.51
C ILE A 83 8.03 12.53 -8.15
N MET A 84 8.50 11.89 -7.06
CA MET A 84 8.37 12.43 -5.72
C MET A 84 9.60 13.23 -5.33
N GLU A 85 9.39 14.40 -4.73
CA GLU A 85 10.48 15.24 -4.23
C GLU A 85 11.26 14.56 -3.09
N LYS A 86 12.52 14.95 -2.93
CA LYS A 86 13.43 14.40 -1.91
C LYS A 86 12.86 14.56 -0.50
N ASP A 87 12.32 15.72 -0.15
CA ASP A 87 11.80 15.99 1.19
C ASP A 87 10.56 15.15 1.50
N ALA A 88 9.68 14.99 0.51
CA ALA A 88 8.50 14.13 0.62
C ALA A 88 8.89 12.65 0.82
N SER A 89 9.99 12.23 0.18
CA SER A 89 10.58 10.89 0.29
C SER A 89 11.15 10.63 1.68
N LEU A 90 12.00 11.55 2.18
CA LEU A 90 12.60 11.45 3.51
C LEU A 90 11.53 11.39 4.61
N HIS A 91 10.48 12.20 4.49
CA HIS A 91 9.36 12.16 5.43
C HIS A 91 8.57 10.85 5.39
N ASN A 92 8.48 10.17 4.23
CA ASN A 92 7.84 8.84 4.19
C ASN A 92 8.69 7.81 4.95
N PHE A 93 10.02 7.88 4.85
CA PHE A 93 10.91 7.00 5.63
C PHE A 93 10.81 7.27 7.13
N GLU A 94 10.73 8.54 7.54
CA GLU A 94 10.46 8.90 8.94
C GLU A 94 9.15 8.30 9.46
N LEU A 95 8.06 8.41 8.69
CA LEU A 95 6.79 7.79 9.07
C LEU A 95 6.86 6.26 9.12
N HIS A 96 7.65 5.62 8.24
CA HIS A 96 7.89 4.18 8.30
C HIS A 96 8.71 3.78 9.52
N ALA A 97 9.69 4.60 9.93
CA ALA A 97 10.41 4.40 11.19
C ALA A 97 9.47 4.53 12.39
N PHE A 98 8.60 5.54 12.43
CA PHE A 98 7.59 5.67 13.48
C PHE A 98 6.64 4.49 13.50
N ARG A 99 6.25 3.94 12.34
CA ARG A 99 5.43 2.72 12.28
C ARG A 99 6.15 1.50 12.87
N ALA A 100 7.42 1.33 12.58
CA ALA A 100 8.22 0.23 13.13
C ALA A 100 8.38 0.37 14.65
N ALA A 101 8.75 1.55 15.14
CA ALA A 101 8.85 1.84 16.57
C ALA A 101 7.49 1.72 17.28
N PHE A 102 6.39 2.09 16.62
CA PHE A 102 5.04 1.92 17.14
C PHE A 102 4.66 0.44 17.27
N GLN A 103 5.13 -0.42 16.35
CA GLN A 103 4.95 -1.86 16.48
C GLN A 103 5.72 -2.43 17.69
N MET A 104 6.92 -1.92 18.00
CA MET A 104 7.64 -2.27 19.23
C MET A 104 6.85 -1.87 20.48
N LEU A 105 6.25 -0.67 20.47
CA LEU A 105 5.37 -0.19 21.53
C LEU A 105 4.17 -1.12 21.74
N LEU A 106 3.47 -1.48 20.66
CA LEU A 106 2.34 -2.42 20.73
C LEU A 106 2.78 -3.78 21.26
N SER A 107 3.92 -4.29 20.80
CA SER A 107 4.45 -5.58 21.28
C SER A 107 4.77 -5.59 22.77
N ARG A 108 5.27 -4.46 23.32
CA ARG A 108 5.68 -4.38 24.73
C ARG A 108 4.51 -4.11 25.66
N HIS A 109 3.53 -3.31 25.24
CA HIS A 109 2.47 -2.82 26.13
C HIS A 109 1.08 -3.39 25.81
N PHE A 110 0.85 -3.87 24.59
CA PHE A 110 -0.45 -4.34 24.11
C PHE A 110 -0.33 -5.58 23.21
N PRO A 111 0.36 -6.66 23.65
CA PRO A 111 0.68 -7.80 22.80
C PRO A 111 -0.56 -8.46 22.19
N GLU A 112 -1.69 -8.47 22.91
CA GLU A 112 -2.98 -8.99 22.44
C GLU A 112 -3.43 -8.36 21.13
N THR A 113 -3.10 -7.08 20.90
CA THR A 113 -3.51 -6.35 19.69
C THR A 113 -2.79 -6.85 18.44
N LEU A 114 -1.64 -7.52 18.57
CA LEU A 114 -0.84 -7.99 17.44
C LEU A 114 -1.46 -9.24 16.79
N THR A 115 -2.22 -10.04 17.53
CA THR A 115 -2.92 -11.23 17.00
C THR A 115 -3.88 -10.87 15.86
N GLY A 116 -4.50 -9.67 15.93
CA GLY A 116 -5.47 -9.19 14.94
C GLY A 116 -4.91 -8.36 13.78
N SER A 117 -3.58 -8.23 13.62
CA SER A 117 -2.96 -7.36 12.60
C SER A 117 -3.57 -5.94 12.54
N PRO A 118 -3.37 -5.13 13.59
CA PRO A 118 -4.14 -3.91 13.83
C PRO A 118 -3.88 -2.84 12.76
N THR A 119 -4.93 -2.15 12.33
CA THR A 119 -4.84 -1.14 11.27
C THR A 119 -5.06 0.26 11.81
N ILE A 120 -3.99 1.06 11.84
CA ILE A 120 -4.04 2.49 12.24
C ILE A 120 -4.29 3.45 11.07
N GLY A 121 -4.47 2.93 9.84
CA GLY A 121 -4.69 3.72 8.63
C GLY A 121 -3.53 4.66 8.25
N ARG A 122 -3.80 5.59 7.33
CA ARG A 122 -2.80 6.57 6.85
C ARG A 122 -2.73 7.77 7.82
N GLN A 123 -1.70 7.83 8.66
CA GLN A 123 -1.48 8.97 9.58
C GLN A 123 -0.66 10.12 8.96
N GLY A 124 0.19 9.81 7.97
CA GLY A 124 1.13 10.78 7.39
C GLY A 124 0.51 12.01 6.75
N LYS A 125 -0.66 11.90 6.10
CA LYS A 125 -1.31 13.06 5.46
C LYS A 125 -1.87 14.06 6.49
N ALA A 126 -2.32 13.60 7.65
CA ALA A 126 -2.84 14.46 8.71
C ALA A 126 -1.71 15.22 9.42
N LEU A 127 -0.60 14.52 9.73
CA LEU A 127 0.62 15.14 10.27
C LEU A 127 1.21 16.18 9.31
N ARG A 128 1.26 15.90 8.00
CA ARG A 128 1.70 16.87 6.98
C ARG A 128 0.85 18.15 6.98
N ARG A 129 -0.47 18.04 7.06
CA ARG A 129 -1.37 19.20 7.12
C ARG A 129 -1.14 20.04 8.37
N GLN A 130 -0.90 19.40 9.53
CA GLN A 130 -0.61 20.10 10.78
C GLN A 130 0.77 20.80 10.76
N GLN A 131 1.79 20.17 10.19
CA GLN A 131 3.14 20.76 10.05
C GLN A 131 3.19 21.91 9.02
N GLN A 132 2.44 21.81 7.92
CA GLN A 132 2.33 22.91 6.94
C GLN A 132 1.49 24.07 7.49
N SER A 133 0.41 23.80 8.23
CA SER A 133 -0.37 24.85 8.89
C SER A 133 0.42 25.60 9.96
N SER A 134 1.37 24.95 10.65
CA SER A 134 2.23 25.60 11.64
C SER A 134 3.35 26.44 11.00
N LYS A 135 3.85 26.07 9.81
CA LYS A 135 4.72 26.95 8.99
C LYS A 135 3.98 28.16 8.42
N ILE A 136 2.70 28.02 8.06
CA ILE A 136 1.86 29.12 7.54
C ILE A 136 1.43 30.08 8.66
N ASN A 137 1.08 29.55 9.85
CA ASN A 137 0.66 30.37 10.99
C ASN A 137 1.82 31.05 11.72
N GLY A 138 3.08 30.66 11.45
CA GLY A 138 4.28 31.33 11.97
C GLY A 138 4.54 32.72 11.35
N LEU A 139 3.76 33.13 10.34
CA LEU A 139 3.84 34.46 9.73
C LEU A 139 2.83 35.48 10.30
N ALA A 140 1.96 35.08 11.24
CA ALA A 140 0.85 35.91 11.69
C ALA A 140 0.58 35.84 13.21
N THR A 141 1.58 36.15 14.05
CA THR A 141 1.31 36.71 15.39
C THR A 141 2.37 37.75 15.76
N ASN A 142 1.93 39.01 15.80
CA ASN A 142 2.68 40.14 16.32
C ASN A 142 2.96 39.98 17.83
N GLY A 143 4.20 40.29 18.21
CA GLY A 143 4.52 40.81 19.54
C GLY A 143 5.37 39.90 20.42
N PHE A 144 6.68 39.78 20.13
CA PHE A 144 7.74 40.15 21.07
C PHE A 144 9.08 40.22 20.31
N SER A 145 9.76 41.35 20.45
CA SER A 145 10.94 41.76 19.69
C SER A 145 12.20 41.01 20.13
N CYS A 146 12.89 40.36 19.20
CA CYS A 146 14.35 40.27 19.17
C CYS A 146 14.79 40.39 17.71
N LYS A 147 15.60 41.42 17.41
CA LYS A 147 16.17 41.66 16.07
C LYS A 147 17.08 40.48 15.64
N PRO A 148 17.19 40.20 14.33
CA PRO A 148 18.06 39.15 13.84
C PRO A 148 19.50 39.68 13.82
N ASP A 149 20.40 39.04 14.56
CA ASP A 149 21.82 39.19 14.33
C ASP A 149 22.26 38.19 13.27
N SER A 150 22.92 38.70 12.25
CA SER A 150 23.31 38.00 11.04
C SER A 150 24.46 37.02 11.31
N THR A 151 24.19 35.77 11.68
CA THR A 151 25.18 34.68 11.52
C THR A 151 24.58 33.27 11.55
N SER A 152 24.83 32.52 10.47
CA SER A 152 24.67 31.06 10.30
C SER A 152 23.24 30.48 10.37
N GLY A 153 22.74 30.05 9.21
CA GLY A 153 21.58 29.17 9.12
C GLY A 153 21.88 27.83 9.78
N LYS A 154 21.38 27.63 11.00
CA LYS A 154 21.24 26.31 11.61
C LYS A 154 19.75 26.00 11.64
N ASP A 155 19.32 25.04 10.83
CA ASP A 155 18.01 24.43 10.95
C ASP A 155 17.83 23.98 12.40
N VAL A 156 16.78 24.48 13.07
CA VAL A 156 16.43 24.04 14.42
C VAL A 156 16.18 22.53 14.36
N PRO A 157 16.88 21.69 15.16
CA PRO A 157 16.66 20.26 15.15
C PRO A 157 15.20 19.96 15.47
N ILE A 158 14.49 19.38 14.51
CA ILE A 158 13.13 18.89 14.75
C ILE A 158 13.26 17.73 15.73
N ASP A 159 12.62 17.84 16.90
CA ASP A 159 12.58 16.79 17.92
C ASP A 159 11.76 15.59 17.40
N THR A 160 12.46 14.63 16.79
CA THR A 160 11.91 13.37 16.24
C THR A 160 11.24 12.52 17.31
N CYS A 161 11.72 12.56 18.55
CA CYS A 161 11.12 11.86 19.68
C CYS A 161 9.72 12.43 20.01
N SER A 162 9.56 13.75 20.00
CA SER A 162 8.25 14.40 20.17
C SER A 162 7.29 14.05 19.02
N LEU A 163 7.78 13.97 17.79
CA LEU A 163 6.98 13.52 16.64
C LEU A 163 6.54 12.06 16.76
N PHE A 164 7.44 11.17 17.16
CA PHE A 164 7.13 9.77 17.43
C PHE A 164 6.05 9.63 18.53
N LYS A 165 6.15 10.41 19.61
CA LYS A 165 5.15 10.42 20.68
C LYS A 165 3.77 10.81 20.14
N LYS A 166 3.67 11.88 19.34
CA LYS A 166 2.42 12.32 18.71
C LYS A 166 1.86 11.26 17.75
N PHE A 167 2.72 10.65 16.94
CA PHE A 167 2.36 9.55 16.05
C PHE A 167 1.75 8.39 16.84
N SER A 168 2.43 7.97 17.90
CA SER A 168 2.02 6.84 18.75
C SER A 168 0.70 7.11 19.48
N GLN A 169 0.51 8.31 20.04
CA GLN A 169 -0.75 8.71 20.66
C GLN A 169 -1.92 8.66 19.67
N SER A 170 -1.71 9.14 18.43
CA SER A 170 -2.73 9.01 17.37
C SER A 170 -3.00 7.55 17.01
N GLY A 171 -1.96 6.70 16.98
CA GLY A 171 -2.07 5.26 16.72
C GLY A 171 -2.90 4.56 17.78
N LEU A 172 -2.55 4.76 19.05
CA LEU A 172 -3.26 4.20 20.20
C LEU A 172 -4.73 4.61 20.23
N HIS A 173 -5.03 5.89 20.00
CA HIS A 173 -6.41 6.37 19.93
C HIS A 173 -7.21 5.66 18.83
N ARG A 174 -6.63 5.43 17.64
CA ARG A 174 -7.30 4.70 16.54
C ARG A 174 -7.53 3.22 16.85
N LEU A 175 -6.78 2.66 17.79
CA LEU A 175 -6.94 1.29 18.28
C LEU A 175 -7.81 1.22 19.55
N ASN A 176 -8.38 2.35 20.00
CA ASN A 176 -9.12 2.47 21.26
C ASN A 176 -8.29 2.10 22.50
N LEU A 177 -6.97 2.29 22.45
CA LEU A 177 -6.02 1.99 23.54
C LEU A 177 -5.65 3.27 24.30
N ASN A 178 -6.59 3.80 25.09
CA ASN A 178 -6.43 5.13 25.71
C ASN A 178 -5.66 5.13 27.05
N GLN A 179 -5.20 3.98 27.54
CA GLN A 179 -4.48 3.85 28.82
C GLN A 179 -2.96 3.86 28.59
N TYR A 180 -2.33 5.04 28.53
CA TYR A 180 -0.90 5.16 28.18
C TYR A 180 -0.10 6.11 29.10
N HIS A 181 -0.58 6.38 30.31
CA HIS A 181 0.03 7.34 31.24
C HIS A 181 1.49 6.98 31.66
N ASN A 182 1.90 5.71 31.51
CA ASN A 182 3.24 5.22 31.90
C ASN A 182 4.08 4.68 30.73
N ILE A 183 3.76 5.02 29.48
CA ILE A 183 4.57 4.58 28.33
C ILE A 183 5.80 5.48 28.18
N ASP A 184 6.99 4.88 28.28
CA ASP A 184 8.26 5.55 27.96
C ASP A 184 8.49 5.61 26.44
N PHE A 185 7.84 6.58 25.80
CA PHE A 185 8.01 6.83 24.36
C PHE A 185 9.46 7.18 23.99
N ALA A 186 10.18 7.85 24.88
CA ALA A 186 11.55 8.29 24.63
C ALA A 186 12.52 7.11 24.64
N GLY A 187 12.38 6.19 25.61
CA GLY A 187 13.13 4.95 25.66
C GLY A 187 12.88 4.07 24.44
N ILE A 188 11.61 3.90 24.03
CA ILE A 188 11.27 3.13 22.82
C ILE A 188 11.88 3.77 21.56
N TRP A 189 11.81 5.10 21.43
CA TRP A 189 12.40 5.78 20.27
C TRP A 189 13.93 5.63 20.26
N LYS A 190 14.60 5.80 21.41
CA LYS A 190 16.04 5.63 21.55
C LYS A 190 16.50 4.20 21.18
N GLU A 191 15.68 3.20 21.47
CA GLU A 191 15.91 1.80 21.07
C GLU A 191 15.76 1.60 19.55
N ALA A 192 14.78 2.27 18.93
CA ALA A 192 14.49 2.15 17.50
C ALA A 192 15.37 3.03 16.58
N GLU A 193 15.85 4.16 17.08
CA GLU A 193 16.58 5.19 16.32
C GLU A 193 17.80 4.63 15.54
N PRO A 194 18.64 3.74 16.09
CA PRO A 194 19.76 3.15 15.35
C PRO A 194 19.35 2.39 14.07
N PHE A 195 18.10 1.92 14.00
CA PHE A 195 17.59 1.15 12.87
C PHE A 195 16.88 2.00 11.81
N VAL A 196 16.71 3.31 12.03
CA VAL A 196 16.03 4.22 11.09
C VAL A 196 16.68 4.18 9.70
N GLY A 197 18.02 4.06 9.65
CA GLY A 197 18.76 3.92 8.39
C GLY A 197 18.41 2.69 7.56
N LEU A 198 17.87 1.63 8.17
CA LEU A 198 17.47 0.39 7.48
C LEU A 198 16.12 0.53 6.77
N ILE A 199 15.31 1.54 7.11
CA ILE A 199 13.99 1.75 6.49
C ILE A 199 14.11 1.99 4.99
N GLY A 200 15.09 2.80 4.56
CA GLY A 200 15.32 3.09 3.14
C GLY A 200 15.60 1.82 2.32
N PRO A 201 16.63 1.02 2.67
CA PRO A 201 16.90 -0.25 2.00
C PRO A 201 15.72 -1.23 2.01
N TYR A 202 15.05 -1.43 3.16
CA TYR A 202 13.91 -2.34 3.24
C TYR A 202 12.74 -1.88 2.37
N TRP A 203 12.48 -0.58 2.36
CA TRP A 203 11.44 0.00 1.53
C TRP A 203 11.78 -0.13 0.04
N SER A 204 13.03 0.11 -0.36
CA SER A 204 13.48 -0.08 -1.74
C SER A 204 13.32 -1.52 -2.21
N LEU A 205 13.66 -2.50 -1.36
CA LEU A 205 13.42 -3.91 -1.65
C LEU A 205 11.91 -4.19 -1.85
N ARG A 206 11.07 -3.67 -0.94
CA ARG A 206 9.61 -3.78 -1.06
C ARG A 206 9.10 -3.18 -2.39
N ALA A 207 9.65 -2.04 -2.81
CA ALA A 207 9.27 -1.39 -4.06
C ALA A 207 9.73 -2.19 -5.29
N ALA A 208 10.90 -2.82 -5.24
CA ALA A 208 11.41 -3.66 -6.32
C ALA A 208 10.61 -4.97 -6.49
N LEU A 209 10.16 -5.57 -5.37
CA LEU A 209 9.38 -6.82 -5.39
C LEU A 209 7.92 -6.62 -5.80
N GLY A 210 7.34 -5.44 -5.58
CA GLY A 210 5.93 -5.16 -5.87
C GLY A 210 5.52 -5.50 -7.32
N PRO A 211 6.21 -4.97 -8.35
CA PRO A 211 5.89 -5.27 -9.75
C PRO A 211 6.01 -6.76 -10.11
N VAL A 212 6.96 -7.48 -9.50
CA VAL A 212 7.11 -8.94 -9.72
C VAL A 212 5.88 -9.68 -9.22
N LEU A 213 5.43 -9.37 -8.00
CA LEU A 213 4.27 -10.00 -7.38
C LEU A 213 2.96 -9.63 -8.09
N GLU A 214 2.81 -8.37 -8.52
CA GLU A 214 1.69 -7.96 -9.36
C GLU A 214 1.67 -8.72 -10.69
N THR A 215 2.82 -8.88 -11.34
CA THR A 215 2.93 -9.61 -12.61
C THR A 215 2.54 -11.08 -12.44
N LEU A 216 2.92 -11.74 -11.34
CA LEU A 216 2.48 -13.12 -11.08
C LEU A 216 0.95 -13.24 -11.00
N ILE A 217 0.29 -12.31 -10.31
CA ILE A 217 -1.18 -12.28 -10.20
C ILE A 217 -1.83 -12.03 -11.57
N LEU A 218 -1.27 -11.13 -12.37
CA LEU A 218 -1.79 -10.84 -13.70
C LEU A 218 -1.58 -12.00 -14.68
N LEU A 219 -0.43 -12.66 -14.63
CA LEU A 219 -0.13 -13.84 -15.44
C LEU A 219 -1.03 -15.02 -15.08
N ASP A 220 -1.31 -15.26 -13.79
CA ASP A 220 -2.29 -16.27 -13.37
C ASP A 220 -3.66 -16.03 -14.03
N ARG A 221 -4.14 -14.78 -14.04
CA ARG A 221 -5.42 -14.43 -14.66
C ARG A 221 -5.39 -14.54 -16.19
N LEU A 222 -4.27 -14.18 -16.81
CA LEU A 222 -4.07 -14.35 -18.25
C LEU A 222 -4.12 -15.83 -18.62
N LEU A 223 -3.42 -16.68 -17.86
CA LEU A 223 -3.42 -18.13 -18.04
C LEU A 223 -4.83 -18.71 -17.86
N PHE A 224 -5.57 -18.29 -16.85
CA PHE A 224 -6.96 -18.72 -16.63
C PHE A 224 -7.86 -18.48 -17.86
N LEU A 225 -7.65 -17.36 -18.58
CA LEU A 225 -8.37 -17.05 -19.81
C LEU A 225 -7.85 -17.86 -21.00
N GLN A 226 -6.53 -18.02 -21.12
CA GLN A 226 -5.90 -18.77 -22.22
C GLN A 226 -6.12 -20.28 -22.11
N GLU A 227 -6.39 -20.80 -20.92
CA GLU A 227 -6.78 -22.19 -20.68
C GLU A 227 -8.09 -22.59 -21.38
N GLN A 228 -8.87 -21.62 -21.86
CA GLN A 228 -10.07 -21.87 -22.68
C GLN A 228 -9.74 -22.24 -24.14
N GLY A 229 -8.45 -22.29 -24.50
CA GLY A 229 -7.98 -22.62 -25.83
C GLY A 229 -8.47 -21.63 -26.88
N ASP A 230 -8.77 -22.13 -28.08
CA ASP A 230 -9.13 -21.29 -29.24
C ASP A 230 -10.51 -20.60 -29.11
N SER A 231 -11.25 -20.82 -28.01
CA SER A 231 -12.54 -20.16 -27.77
C SER A 231 -12.41 -18.73 -27.23
N VAL A 232 -11.24 -18.37 -26.69
CA VAL A 232 -10.97 -17.06 -26.08
C VAL A 232 -9.61 -16.55 -26.51
N GLU A 233 -9.57 -15.35 -27.09
CA GLU A 233 -8.33 -14.60 -27.26
C GLU A 233 -8.15 -13.68 -26.05
N ALA A 234 -6.99 -13.77 -25.39
CA ALA A 234 -6.67 -12.96 -24.21
C ALA A 234 -5.24 -12.39 -24.28
N VAL A 235 -5.11 -11.12 -23.91
CA VAL A 235 -3.85 -10.38 -23.88
C VAL A 235 -3.74 -9.52 -22.63
N MET A 236 -2.51 -9.23 -22.24
CA MET A 236 -2.18 -8.35 -21.13
C MET A 236 -1.39 -7.15 -21.68
N LEU A 237 -1.92 -5.93 -21.53
CA LEU A 237 -1.33 -4.73 -22.12
C LEU A 237 -1.18 -3.59 -21.10
N PRO A 238 -0.02 -2.91 -21.04
CA PRO A 238 0.12 -1.67 -20.28
C PRO A 238 -0.57 -0.51 -21.03
N ILE A 239 -1.78 -0.14 -20.60
CA ILE A 239 -2.60 0.88 -21.28
C ILE A 239 -2.47 2.28 -20.69
N PHE A 240 -2.01 2.41 -19.43
CA PHE A 240 -1.85 3.71 -18.77
C PHE A 240 -0.40 4.06 -18.49
N ASN A 241 -0.14 5.36 -18.32
CA ASN A 241 1.12 5.82 -17.78
C ASN A 241 1.19 5.45 -16.27
N PRO A 242 2.19 4.66 -15.82
CA PRO A 242 2.30 4.24 -14.42
C PRO A 242 2.50 5.39 -13.44
N ASN A 243 2.97 6.55 -13.91
CA ASN A 243 3.07 7.77 -13.08
C ASN A 243 1.70 8.39 -12.78
N ILE A 244 0.70 8.16 -13.65
CA ILE A 244 -0.67 8.67 -13.51
C ILE A 244 -1.55 7.62 -12.82
N SER A 245 -1.57 6.39 -13.37
CA SER A 245 -2.24 5.24 -12.77
C SER A 245 -1.23 4.12 -12.61
N PRO A 246 -0.72 3.87 -11.40
CA PRO A 246 0.18 2.76 -11.12
C PRO A 246 -0.36 1.39 -11.55
N ARG A 247 -1.69 1.25 -11.54
CA ARG A 247 -2.39 0.08 -12.07
C ARG A 247 -2.64 0.33 -13.54
N ASN A 248 -1.59 0.10 -14.32
CA ASN A 248 -1.57 0.44 -15.73
C ASN A 248 -1.78 -0.73 -16.67
N VAL A 249 -1.82 -1.96 -16.16
CA VAL A 249 -1.96 -3.16 -16.98
C VAL A 249 -3.42 -3.60 -17.04
N ALA A 250 -3.94 -3.75 -18.25
CA ALA A 250 -5.25 -4.30 -18.52
C ALA A 250 -5.14 -5.74 -19.04
N LEU A 251 -5.99 -6.61 -18.48
CA LEU A 251 -6.33 -7.90 -19.07
C LEU A 251 -7.50 -7.69 -20.01
N ILE A 252 -7.30 -7.98 -21.29
CA ILE A 252 -8.29 -7.84 -22.33
C ILE A 252 -8.54 -9.22 -22.91
N ALA A 253 -9.79 -9.67 -22.91
CA ALA A 253 -10.17 -10.92 -23.55
C ALA A 253 -11.46 -10.79 -24.35
N LYS A 254 -11.58 -11.59 -25.40
CA LYS A 254 -12.78 -11.70 -26.24
C LYS A 254 -13.04 -13.16 -26.60
N LYS A 255 -14.32 -13.52 -26.73
CA LYS A 255 -14.73 -14.82 -27.27
C LYS A 255 -14.63 -14.78 -28.79
N ILE A 256 -14.12 -15.87 -29.37
CA ILE A 256 -14.05 -16.06 -30.84
C ILE A 256 -15.35 -16.73 -31.33
#